data_AF-A0A9Q1BNN1-F1
#
_entry.id   AF-A0A9Q1BNN1-F1
#
_cell.length_a   1.000
_cell.length_b   1.000
_cell.length_c   1.000
_cell.angle_alpha   90.00
_cell.angle_beta   90.00
_cell.angle_gamma   90.00
#
_symmetry.space_group_name_H-M   'P 1'
#
loop_
_entity.id
_entity.type
_entity.pdbx_description
1 polymer ?
#
loop_
_entity_poly.entity_id
_entity_poly.type
_entity_poly.pdbx_seq_one_letter_code
_entity_poly.pdbx_strand_id
1 'polypeptide(L)'
;MELPQYGIPSLKHEGKTITDAKLKADLLNNYFTSVFTLNNHKSIPDKGPPPLPPMPCIVVTAPGVLKLLSELKTRKAIGPDKIPSVLLKTVANEITPVIVSFFQQSLNTGIFPDKLKKANVTPIPKKGSKADVKNYPPISLTSILSKCLEHIMVSNFMSHLESNSILTPYQHGFRKHRSTVTQRFAYM
;
A
#
# COMPACT_ATOMS: atom_id res chain seq x y z
N MET A 1 -26.63 2.46 24.21
CA MET A 1 -25.71 2.69 23.06
C MET A 1 -24.70 1.55 23.11
N GLU A 2 -24.96 0.47 22.38
CA GLU A 2 -24.14 -0.74 22.44
C GLU A 2 -22.74 -0.46 21.87
N LEU A 3 -21.72 -0.79 22.64
CA LEU A 3 -20.34 -0.75 22.18
C LEU A 3 -20.19 -1.71 20.99
N PRO A 4 -19.58 -1.29 19.86
CA PRO A 4 -19.37 -2.19 18.74
C PRO A 4 -18.46 -3.34 19.18
N GLN A 5 -18.94 -4.57 18.95
CA GLN A 5 -18.26 -5.82 19.27
C GLN A 5 -16.82 -5.82 18.71
N TYR A 6 -15.84 -5.69 19.60
CA TYR A 6 -14.41 -5.71 19.26
C TYR A 6 -14.00 -7.16 18.87
N GLY A 7 -14.13 -7.52 17.60
CA GLY A 7 -13.61 -8.80 17.09
C GLY A 7 -14.25 -9.30 15.81
N ILE A 8 -13.58 -10.25 15.15
CA ILE A 8 -14.13 -11.00 14.03
C ILE A 8 -15.22 -11.95 14.58
N PRO A 9 -16.45 -11.90 14.02
CA PRO A 9 -17.52 -12.85 14.36
C PRO A 9 -17.10 -14.31 14.16
N SER A 10 -17.92 -15.23 14.66
CA SER A 10 -17.68 -16.65 14.47
C SER A 10 -17.67 -17.01 12.98
N LEU A 11 -16.66 -17.76 12.55
CA LEU A 11 -16.48 -18.17 11.16
C LEU A 11 -17.06 -19.57 10.97
N LYS A 12 -17.61 -19.86 9.78
CA LYS A 12 -18.05 -21.20 9.40
C LYS A 12 -17.04 -21.82 8.46
N HIS A 13 -16.60 -23.02 8.79
CA HIS A 13 -15.72 -23.83 7.95
C HIS A 13 -16.14 -25.29 8.06
N GLU A 14 -16.36 -25.96 6.92
CA GLU A 14 -16.71 -27.40 6.86
C GLU A 14 -17.87 -27.81 7.78
N GLY A 15 -18.93 -26.99 7.85
CA GLY A 15 -20.10 -27.25 8.68
C GLY A 15 -19.92 -26.97 10.18
N LYS A 16 -18.71 -26.61 10.63
CA LYS A 16 -18.41 -26.24 12.02
C LYS A 16 -18.36 -24.72 12.20
N THR A 17 -18.79 -24.26 13.37
CA THR A 17 -18.67 -22.86 13.78
C THR A 17 -17.42 -22.69 14.64
N ILE A 18 -16.48 -21.87 14.16
CA ILE A 18 -15.23 -21.56 14.83
C ILE A 18 -15.39 -20.26 15.60
N THR A 19 -15.26 -20.34 16.92
CA THR A 19 -15.35 -19.21 17.85
C THR A 19 -13.97 -18.78 18.38
N ASP A 20 -13.03 -19.72 18.47
CA ASP A 20 -11.67 -19.50 18.97
C ASP A 20 -10.88 -18.48 18.13
N ALA A 21 -10.16 -17.58 18.82
CA ALA A 21 -9.46 -16.48 18.16
C ALA A 21 -8.26 -16.94 17.32
N LYS A 22 -7.52 -17.93 17.80
CA LYS A 22 -6.35 -18.46 17.09
C LYS A 22 -6.77 -19.23 15.85
N LEU A 23 -7.75 -20.13 15.99
CA LEU A 23 -8.31 -20.88 14.86
C LEU A 23 -8.92 -19.95 13.80
N LYS A 24 -9.59 -18.85 14.21
CA LYS A 24 -10.06 -17.83 13.25
C LYS A 24 -8.92 -17.19 12.48
N ALA A 25 -7.84 -16.81 13.18
CA ALA A 25 -6.67 -16.19 12.55
C ALA A 25 -5.97 -17.14 11.57
N ASP A 26 -5.76 -18.40 11.96
CA ASP A 26 -5.14 -19.42 11.12
C ASP A 26 -5.98 -19.70 9.87
N LEU A 27 -7.30 -19.82 10.02
CA LEU A 27 -8.24 -20.01 8.92
C LEU A 27 -8.17 -18.87 7.90
N LEU A 28 -8.19 -17.62 8.37
CA LEU A 28 -8.05 -16.44 7.52
C LEU A 28 -6.69 -16.40 6.83
N ASN A 29 -5.61 -16.70 7.55
CA ASN A 29 -4.26 -16.70 6.99
C ASN A 29 -4.08 -17.76 5.89
N ASN A 30 -4.63 -18.96 6.10
CA ASN A 30 -4.62 -20.03 5.11
C ASN A 30 -5.38 -19.61 3.85
N TYR A 31 -6.56 -19.00 4.01
CA TYR A 31 -7.31 -18.46 2.88
C TYR A 31 -6.54 -17.36 2.16
N PHE A 32 -5.95 -16.41 2.89
CA PHE A 32 -5.16 -15.33 2.28
C PHE A 32 -4.00 -15.89 1.47
N THR A 33 -3.25 -16.83 2.04
CA THR A 33 -2.15 -17.48 1.33
C THR A 33 -2.63 -18.19 0.07
N SER A 34 -3.79 -18.84 0.10
CA SER A 34 -4.34 -19.57 -1.06
C SER A 34 -4.72 -18.67 -2.23
N VAL A 35 -5.07 -17.40 -1.98
CA VAL A 35 -5.44 -16.43 -3.02
C VAL A 35 -4.24 -15.59 -3.51
N PHE A 36 -3.07 -15.72 -2.87
CA PHE A 36 -1.86 -15.02 -3.30
C PHE A 36 -1.09 -15.85 -4.33
N THR A 37 -0.82 -15.24 -5.48
CA THR A 37 0.03 -15.84 -6.52
C THR A 37 1.50 -15.46 -6.29
N LEU A 38 2.37 -16.45 -6.11
CA LEU A 38 3.82 -16.24 -6.12
C LEU A 38 4.29 -16.17 -7.58
N ASN A 39 4.50 -14.96 -8.08
CA ASN A 39 5.06 -14.76 -9.40
C ASN A 39 6.54 -15.17 -9.40
N ASN A 40 6.85 -16.24 -10.12
CA ASN A 40 8.21 -16.71 -10.29
C ASN A 40 8.87 -15.92 -11.44
N HIS A 41 9.60 -14.85 -11.12
CA HIS A 41 10.23 -13.94 -12.09
C HIS A 41 11.41 -14.55 -12.87
N LYS A 42 11.46 -15.88 -13.04
CA LYS A 42 12.62 -16.60 -13.60
C LYS A 42 12.91 -16.30 -15.07
N SER A 43 11.98 -15.70 -15.82
CA SER A 43 12.24 -15.22 -17.17
C SER A 43 11.35 -14.05 -17.53
N ILE A 44 11.77 -12.84 -17.16
CA ILE A 44 11.22 -11.63 -17.79
C ILE A 44 11.80 -11.60 -19.21
N PRO A 45 10.97 -11.59 -20.28
CA PRO A 45 11.49 -11.54 -21.64
C PRO A 45 12.27 -10.23 -21.83
N ASP A 46 13.51 -10.34 -22.31
CA ASP A 46 14.31 -9.19 -22.71
C ASP A 46 13.67 -8.58 -23.96
N LYS A 47 13.12 -7.37 -23.81
CA LYS A 47 12.49 -6.62 -24.89
C LYS A 47 13.47 -5.67 -25.58
N GLY A 48 14.77 -5.78 -25.27
CA GLY A 48 15.78 -4.83 -25.69
C GLY A 48 15.63 -3.47 -25.00
N PRO A 49 16.42 -2.48 -25.42
CA PRO A 49 16.32 -1.13 -24.86
C PRO A 49 14.91 -0.55 -25.14
N PRO A 50 14.24 -0.01 -24.12
CA PRO A 50 12.92 0.58 -24.32
C PRO A 50 13.04 1.77 -25.30
N PRO A 51 12.11 1.92 -26.25
CA PRO A 51 12.09 3.06 -27.18
C PRO A 51 11.67 4.38 -26.50
N LEU A 52 11.65 4.39 -25.17
CA LEU A 52 11.07 5.43 -24.34
C LEU A 52 12.18 6.19 -23.59
N PRO A 53 11.99 7.50 -23.33
CA PRO A 53 12.98 8.28 -22.62
C PRO A 53 13.23 7.71 -21.22
N PRO A 54 14.51 7.63 -20.80
CA PRO A 54 14.85 7.14 -19.48
C PRO A 54 14.26 8.07 -18.41
N MET A 55 13.85 7.49 -17.28
CA MET A 55 13.40 8.30 -16.15
C MET A 55 14.60 8.92 -15.45
N PRO A 56 14.54 10.22 -15.07
CA PRO A 56 15.58 10.83 -14.26
C PRO A 56 15.70 10.18 -12.87
N CYS A 57 16.85 10.33 -12.25
CA CYS A 57 17.05 9.91 -10.86
C CYS A 57 16.09 10.67 -9.93
N ILE A 58 15.48 9.94 -9.00
CA ILE A 58 14.58 10.53 -8.01
C ILE A 58 15.41 11.23 -6.94
N VAL A 59 15.14 12.52 -6.75
CA VAL A 59 15.75 13.34 -5.70
C VAL A 59 14.73 13.59 -4.60
N VAL A 60 15.08 13.21 -3.38
CA VAL A 60 14.27 13.45 -2.19
C VAL A 60 14.58 14.82 -1.62
N THR A 61 13.59 15.70 -1.56
CA THR A 61 13.76 17.08 -1.09
C THR A 61 13.21 17.26 0.33
N ALA A 62 13.89 18.05 1.15
CA ALA A 62 13.43 18.36 2.51
C ALA A 62 12.05 19.03 2.54
N PRO A 63 11.73 20.03 1.68
CA PRO A 63 10.38 20.60 1.62
C PRO A 63 9.31 19.56 1.25
N GLY A 64 9.63 18.64 0.33
CA GLY A 64 8.71 17.56 -0.06
C GLY A 64 8.41 16.60 1.09
N VAL A 65 9.45 16.15 1.79
CA VAL A 65 9.29 15.27 2.96
C VAL A 65 8.56 15.99 4.10
N LEU A 66 8.93 17.23 4.41
CA LEU A 66 8.27 18.01 5.46
C LEU A 66 6.78 18.18 5.18
N LYS A 67 6.43 18.46 3.92
CA LYS A 67 5.03 18.55 3.48
C LYS A 67 4.29 17.23 3.71
N LEU A 68 4.88 16.10 3.30
CA LEU A 68 4.28 14.78 3.49
C LEU A 68 4.03 14.45 4.98
N LEU A 69 4.98 14.79 5.85
CA LEU A 69 4.85 14.58 7.29
C LEU A 69 3.80 15.51 7.92
N SER A 70 3.80 16.78 7.52
CA SER A 70 2.87 17.79 8.03
C SER A 70 1.42 17.52 7.60
N GLU A 71 1.21 16.91 6.44
CA GLU A 71 -0.11 16.55 5.91
C GLU A 71 -0.60 15.16 6.38
N LEU A 72 0.16 14.47 7.23
CA LEU A 72 -0.27 13.18 7.77
C LEU A 72 -1.60 13.31 8.52
N LYS A 73 -2.51 12.37 8.23
CA LYS A 73 -3.75 12.20 8.98
C LYS A 73 -3.44 11.57 10.34
N THR A 74 -3.83 12.24 11.42
CA THR A 74 -3.49 11.88 12.81
C THR A 74 -4.15 10.60 13.33
N ARG A 75 -5.29 10.20 12.76
CA ARG A 75 -6.06 9.02 13.19
C ARG A 75 -5.84 7.78 12.30
N LYS A 76 -4.66 7.64 11.69
CA LYS A 76 -4.36 6.44 10.87
C LYS A 76 -3.99 5.25 11.75
N ALA A 77 -4.35 4.07 11.27
CA ALA A 77 -3.92 2.81 11.87
C ALA A 77 -2.39 2.71 11.86
N ILE A 78 -1.85 2.19 12.96
CA ILE A 78 -0.42 2.06 13.22
C ILE A 78 0.10 0.79 12.53
N GLY A 79 1.28 0.89 11.91
CA GLY A 79 1.95 -0.25 11.29
C GLY A 79 2.67 -1.16 12.28
N PRO A 80 3.44 -2.15 11.80
CA PRO A 80 4.23 -3.05 12.65
C PRO A 80 5.36 -2.33 13.42
N ASP A 81 5.76 -1.13 12.97
CA ASP A 81 6.75 -0.28 13.61
C ASP A 81 6.25 0.41 14.89
N LYS A 82 4.93 0.36 15.16
CA LYS A 82 4.28 0.98 16.33
C LYS A 82 4.43 2.50 16.40
N ILE A 83 4.77 3.16 15.29
CA ILE A 83 4.94 4.61 15.23
C ILE A 83 3.60 5.26 14.82
N PRO A 84 2.97 6.08 15.67
CA PRO A 84 1.73 6.78 15.32
C PRO A 84 2.01 7.97 14.39
N SER A 85 1.05 8.28 13.50
CA SER A 85 1.18 9.41 12.58
C SER A 85 1.19 10.77 13.27
N VAL A 86 0.54 10.88 14.44
CA VAL A 86 0.58 12.08 15.28
C VAL A 86 2.02 12.42 15.65
N LEU A 87 2.79 11.42 16.11
CA LEU A 87 4.17 11.64 16.54
C LEU A 87 5.02 12.18 15.38
N LEU A 88 4.99 11.51 14.22
CA LEU A 88 5.73 11.94 13.03
C LEU A 88 5.35 13.34 12.55
N LYS A 89 4.08 13.72 12.70
CA LYS A 89 3.60 15.05 12.37
C LYS A 89 4.05 16.10 13.39
N THR A 90 4.08 15.76 14.68
CA THR A 90 4.52 16.66 15.75
C THR A 90 6.01 16.97 15.64
N VAL A 91 6.85 15.97 15.35
CA VAL A 91 8.31 16.14 15.22
C VAL A 91 8.78 16.31 13.78
N ALA A 92 7.88 16.73 12.88
CA ALA A 92 8.13 16.73 11.44
C ALA A 92 9.33 17.60 11.05
N ASN A 93 9.50 18.77 11.68
CA ASN A 93 10.58 19.69 11.37
C ASN A 93 11.95 19.08 11.73
N GLU A 94 12.03 18.45 12.88
CA GLU A 94 13.25 17.91 13.47
C GLU A 94 13.69 16.62 12.76
N ILE A 95 12.73 15.75 12.39
CA ILE A 95 13.02 14.45 11.80
C ILE A 95 13.19 14.50 10.27
N THR A 96 12.70 15.55 9.60
CA THR A 96 12.76 15.68 8.15
C THR A 96 14.17 15.47 7.58
N PRO A 97 15.24 16.11 8.09
CA PRO A 97 16.59 15.93 7.54
C PRO A 97 17.07 14.47 7.58
N VAL A 98 16.74 13.75 8.66
CA VAL A 98 17.09 12.34 8.84
C VAL A 98 16.32 11.47 7.84
N ILE A 99 15.01 11.71 7.69
CA ILE A 99 14.17 10.95 6.76
C ILE A 99 14.59 11.19 5.31
N VAL A 100 14.96 12.41 4.94
CA VAL A 100 15.47 12.74 3.59
C VAL A 100 16.72 11.92 3.29
N SER A 101 17.71 11.94 4.19
CA SER A 101 18.95 11.16 4.02
C SER A 101 18.66 9.67 3.90
N PHE A 102 17.80 9.15 4.77
CA PHE A 102 17.38 7.75 4.78
C PHE A 102 16.68 7.32 3.48
N PHE A 103 15.72 8.10 2.99
CA PHE A 103 15.03 7.82 1.73
C PHE A 103 15.96 7.94 0.52
N GLN A 104 16.81 8.96 0.48
CA GLN A 104 17.76 9.12 -0.61
C GLN A 104 18.77 7.96 -0.65
N GLN A 105 19.25 7.51 0.52
CA GLN A 105 20.15 6.36 0.60
C GLN A 105 19.48 5.07 0.10
N SER A 106 18.21 4.84 0.47
CA SER A 106 17.44 3.69 -0.01
C SER A 106 17.29 3.71 -1.54
N LEU A 107 17.03 4.88 -2.13
CA LEU A 107 16.94 5.04 -3.59
C LEU A 107 18.30 4.86 -4.28
N ASN A 108 19.37 5.43 -3.72
CA ASN A 108 20.73 5.34 -4.30
C ASN A 108 21.27 3.91 -4.28
N THR A 109 20.98 3.15 -3.23
CA THR A 109 21.43 1.76 -3.08
C THR A 109 20.49 0.77 -3.77
N GLY A 110 19.28 1.16 -4.12
CA GLY A 110 18.21 0.26 -4.55
C GLY A 110 17.75 -0.72 -3.46
N ILE A 111 18.15 -0.50 -2.20
CA ILE A 111 17.83 -1.39 -1.08
C ILE A 111 16.68 -0.78 -0.28
N PHE A 112 15.54 -1.46 -0.29
CA PHE A 112 14.42 -1.09 0.58
C PHE A 112 14.59 -1.76 1.97
N PRO A 113 14.43 -1.03 3.09
CA PRO A 113 14.67 -1.55 4.43
C PRO A 113 13.71 -2.69 4.84
N ASP A 114 14.24 -3.79 5.36
CA ASP A 114 13.43 -4.98 5.71
C ASP A 114 12.36 -4.71 6.77
N LYS A 115 12.64 -3.80 7.73
CA LYS A 115 11.64 -3.40 8.73
C LYS A 115 10.44 -2.70 8.09
N LEU A 116 10.64 -1.96 6.99
CA LEU A 116 9.57 -1.28 6.26
C LEU A 116 8.82 -2.22 5.30
N LYS A 117 9.40 -3.38 4.94
CA LYS A 117 8.72 -4.41 4.12
C LYS A 117 7.61 -5.14 4.88
N LYS A 118 7.66 -5.11 6.22
CA LYS A 118 6.69 -5.80 7.06
C LYS A 118 5.35 -5.06 7.08
N ALA A 119 4.27 -5.81 7.19
CA ALA A 119 2.92 -5.28 7.34
C ALA A 119 2.10 -6.15 8.31
N ASN A 120 1.19 -5.53 9.05
CA ASN A 120 0.16 -6.27 9.79
C ASN A 120 -1.02 -6.53 8.85
N VAL A 121 -1.35 -7.79 8.60
CA VAL A 121 -2.50 -8.15 7.75
C VAL A 121 -3.75 -8.16 8.62
N THR A 122 -4.70 -7.28 8.31
CA THR A 122 -5.97 -7.17 9.04
C THR A 122 -7.15 -7.56 8.14
N PRO A 123 -7.99 -8.51 8.56
CA PRO A 123 -9.22 -8.86 7.87
C PRO A 123 -10.30 -7.80 8.15
N ILE A 124 -10.87 -7.19 7.10
CA ILE A 124 -11.97 -6.24 7.23
C ILE A 124 -13.21 -6.82 6.55
N PRO A 125 -14.37 -6.95 7.23
CA PRO A 125 -15.56 -7.55 6.63
C PRO A 125 -16.08 -6.70 5.47
N LYS A 126 -16.29 -7.35 4.32
CA LYS A 126 -17.04 -6.81 3.18
C LYS A 126 -18.53 -7.16 3.31
N LYS A 127 -19.36 -6.63 2.39
CA LYS A 127 -20.76 -7.07 2.24
C LYS A 127 -20.82 -8.57 2.02
N GLY A 128 -21.81 -9.23 2.64
CA GLY A 128 -21.98 -10.67 2.61
C GLY A 128 -22.08 -11.27 4.01
N SER A 129 -22.00 -12.59 4.10
CA SER A 129 -21.99 -13.31 5.38
C SER A 129 -20.68 -13.05 6.13
N LYS A 130 -20.77 -12.50 7.34
CA LYS A 130 -19.62 -12.33 8.26
C LYS A 130 -19.07 -13.67 8.78
N ALA A 131 -19.77 -14.78 8.56
CA ALA A 131 -19.27 -16.10 8.90
C ALA A 131 -18.40 -16.70 7.79
N ASP A 132 -18.41 -16.14 6.58
CA ASP A 132 -17.64 -16.65 5.46
C ASP A 132 -16.30 -15.90 5.33
N VAL A 133 -15.21 -16.66 5.38
CA VAL A 133 -13.82 -16.20 5.26
C VAL A 133 -13.58 -15.44 3.96
N LYS A 134 -14.28 -15.83 2.88
CA LYS A 134 -14.15 -15.21 1.55
C LYS A 134 -14.56 -13.74 1.54
N ASN A 135 -15.40 -13.34 2.50
CA ASN A 135 -15.88 -11.96 2.62
C ASN A 135 -14.91 -11.05 3.41
N TYR A 136 -13.71 -11.54 3.74
CA TYR A 136 -12.66 -10.77 4.40
C TYR A 136 -11.47 -10.62 3.46
N PRO A 137 -11.27 -9.49 2.77
CA PRO A 137 -10.01 -9.21 2.09
C PRO A 137 -8.85 -9.04 3.08
N PRO A 138 -7.63 -9.47 2.71
CA PRO A 138 -6.42 -9.14 3.46
C PRO A 138 -6.04 -7.68 3.22
N ILE A 139 -6.09 -6.85 4.27
CA ILE A 139 -5.62 -5.46 4.22
C ILE A 139 -4.27 -5.33 4.92
N SER A 140 -3.23 -4.97 4.17
CA SER A 140 -1.87 -4.78 4.70
C SER A 140 -1.68 -3.40 5.31
N LEU A 141 -1.46 -3.35 6.62
CA LEU A 141 -1.08 -2.14 7.34
C LEU A 141 0.45 -2.02 7.38
N THR A 142 1.01 -1.30 6.42
CA THR A 142 2.46 -0.97 6.38
C THR A 142 2.79 0.26 7.22
N SER A 143 4.08 0.41 7.55
CA SER A 143 4.65 1.60 8.20
C SER A 143 4.28 2.88 7.45
N ILE A 144 4.12 3.98 8.18
CA ILE A 144 3.85 5.30 7.59
C ILE A 144 5.04 5.75 6.74
N LEU A 145 6.27 5.47 7.17
CA LEU A 145 7.48 5.81 6.42
C LEU A 145 7.57 5.04 5.09
N SER A 146 7.13 3.77 5.07
CA SER A 146 6.99 2.99 3.82
C SER A 146 6.10 3.72 2.83
N LYS A 147 4.91 4.14 3.29
CA LYS A 147 3.93 4.86 2.45
C LYS A 147 4.45 6.21 1.97
N CYS A 148 5.25 6.91 2.78
CA CYS A 148 5.87 8.17 2.36
C CYS A 148 6.87 7.94 1.21
N LEU A 149 7.74 6.94 1.32
CA LEU A 149 8.70 6.62 0.26
C LEU A 149 7.99 6.12 -1.01
N GLU A 150 7.01 5.23 -0.88
CA GLU A 150 6.14 4.78 -1.98
C GLU A 150 5.46 5.96 -2.68
N HIS A 151 4.96 6.94 -1.91
CA HIS A 151 4.33 8.13 -2.48
C HIS A 151 5.31 8.99 -3.28
N ILE A 152 6.54 9.17 -2.80
CA ILE A 152 7.60 9.89 -3.53
C ILE A 152 7.90 9.15 -4.84
N MET A 153 8.07 7.83 -4.79
CA MET A 153 8.35 7.02 -5.97
C MET A 153 7.23 7.09 -6.99
N VAL A 154 5.99 6.80 -6.58
CA VAL A 154 4.81 6.81 -7.46
C VAL A 154 4.58 8.19 -8.06
N SER A 155 4.78 9.27 -7.30
CA SER A 155 4.61 10.63 -7.82
C SER A 155 5.58 10.93 -8.95
N ASN A 156 6.86 10.53 -8.81
CA ASN A 156 7.86 10.71 -9.87
C ASN A 156 7.60 9.80 -11.07
N PHE A 157 7.26 8.53 -10.84
CA PHE A 157 6.91 7.60 -11.92
C PHE A 157 5.73 8.10 -12.73
N MET A 158 4.64 8.48 -12.06
CA MET A 158 3.44 8.97 -12.75
C MET A 158 3.71 10.26 -13.51
N SER A 159 4.52 11.17 -12.96
CA SER A 159 4.91 12.39 -13.66
C SER A 159 5.68 12.08 -14.95
N HIS A 160 6.67 11.18 -14.89
CA HIS A 160 7.44 10.78 -16.07
C HIS A 160 6.56 10.10 -17.13
N LEU A 161 5.70 9.19 -16.68
CA LEU A 161 4.80 8.44 -17.56
C LEU A 161 3.77 9.34 -18.26
N GLU A 162 3.24 10.34 -17.57
CA GLU A 162 2.28 11.29 -18.13
C GLU A 162 2.96 12.32 -19.04
N SER A 163 4.08 12.91 -18.64
CA SER A 163 4.81 13.91 -19.45
C SER A 163 5.31 13.35 -20.78
N ASN A 164 5.61 12.05 -20.85
CA ASN A 164 6.08 11.39 -22.06
C ASN A 164 4.97 10.62 -22.80
N SER A 165 3.70 10.79 -22.40
CA SER A 165 2.54 10.09 -23.00
C SER A 165 2.73 8.56 -23.12
N ILE A 166 3.43 7.95 -22.15
CA ILE A 166 3.75 6.52 -22.17
C ILE A 166 2.51 5.66 -21.91
N LEU A 167 1.59 6.16 -21.09
CA LEU A 167 0.35 5.45 -20.75
C LEU A 167 -0.70 5.64 -21.85
N THR A 168 -1.31 4.53 -22.27
CA THR A 168 -2.43 4.54 -23.21
C THR A 168 -3.57 5.47 -22.74
N PRO A 169 -4.22 6.23 -23.65
CA PRO A 169 -5.34 7.09 -23.29
C PRO A 169 -6.52 6.31 -22.68
N TYR A 170 -6.65 5.02 -23.00
CA TYR A 170 -7.70 4.12 -22.51
C TYR A 170 -7.40 3.51 -21.13
N GLN A 171 -6.24 3.79 -20.53
CA GLN A 171 -5.97 3.41 -19.15
C GLN A 171 -6.51 4.52 -18.24
N HIS A 172 -7.57 4.22 -17.49
CA HIS A 172 -8.22 5.18 -16.58
C HIS A 172 -7.95 4.90 -15.09
N GLY A 173 -7.65 3.65 -14.73
CA GLY A 173 -7.34 3.28 -13.35
C GLY A 173 -6.08 3.97 -12.84
N PHE A 174 -6.14 4.49 -11.61
CA PHE A 174 -5.00 5.06 -10.87
C PHE A 174 -4.29 6.24 -11.54
N ARG A 175 -4.97 6.97 -12.44
CA ARG A 175 -4.45 8.20 -13.06
C ARG A 175 -5.12 9.44 -12.53
N LYS A 176 -4.38 10.55 -12.50
CA LYS A 176 -4.96 11.85 -12.18
C LYS A 176 -5.97 12.23 -13.26
N HIS A 177 -7.06 12.88 -12.86
CA HIS A 177 -8.13 13.33 -13.75
C HIS A 177 -8.83 12.23 -14.57
N ARG A 178 -8.64 10.95 -14.22
CA ARG A 178 -9.36 9.80 -14.79
C ARG A 178 -10.16 9.10 -13.71
N SER A 179 -11.30 8.55 -14.10
CA SER A 179 -12.23 7.80 -13.24
C SER A 179 -12.95 6.71 -14.02
N THR A 180 -13.66 5.82 -13.31
CA THR A 180 -14.53 4.81 -13.93
C THR A 180 -15.61 5.42 -14.83
N VAL A 181 -16.03 6.65 -14.53
CA VAL A 181 -16.99 7.41 -15.34
C VAL A 181 -16.34 7.82 -16.68
N THR A 182 -15.14 8.39 -16.64
CA THR A 182 -14.42 8.76 -17.87
C THR A 182 -14.09 7.54 -18.73
N GLN A 183 -13.85 6.38 -18.11
CA GLN A 183 -13.64 5.14 -18.84
C GLN A 183 -14.88 4.72 -19.61
N ARG A 184 -16.06 4.76 -18.96
CA ARG A 184 -17.32 4.41 -19.61
C ARG A 184 -17.58 5.23 -20.87
N PHE A 185 -17.32 6.54 -20.82
CA PHE A 185 -17.48 7.43 -21.97
C PHE A 185 -16.44 7.20 -23.08
N ALA A 186 -15.24 6.68 -22.76
CA ALA A 186 -14.21 6.41 -23.76
C ALA A 186 -14.50 5.18 -24.65
N TYR A 187 -15.50 4.37 -24.30
CA TYR A 187 -15.94 3.18 -25.04
C TYR A 187 -17.35 3.33 -25.63
N MET A 188 -17.97 4.50 -25.51
CA MET A 188 -19.19 4.87 -26.22
C MET A 188 -18.82 5.64 -27.48
#